data_AF-A0A7Y2MDN2-F1
#
_entry.id   AF-A0A7Y2MDN2-F1
#
_cell.length_a   1.000
_cell.length_b   1.000
_cell.length_c   1.000
_cell.angle_alpha   90.00
_cell.angle_beta   90.00
_cell.angle_gamma   90.00
#
_symmetry.space_group_name_H-M   'P 1'
#
loop_
_entity.id
_entity.type
_entity.pdbx_description
1 polymer ?
#
loop_
_entity_poly.entity_id
_entity_poly.type
_entity_poly.pdbx_seq_one_letter_code
_entity_poly.pdbx_strand_id
1 'polypeptide(L)'
;ALTLLKAWNTGHPGGVATIHSNTAMSALRRLEQLTAEASQQPMHEVIGEAVDLIISIERTPRGRRVRDVIHVERFAGGQYEIESDQLTEEQEARHVA
;
A
#
# COMPACT_ATOMS: atom_id res chain seq x y z
N ALA A 1 0.98 -4.48 12.89
CA ALA A 1 0.03 -4.17 11.79
C ALA A 1 -1.42 -4.10 12.29
N LEU A 2 -1.93 -5.14 12.95
CA LEU A 2 -3.33 -5.22 13.37
C LEU A 2 -3.86 -4.01 14.15
N THR A 3 -3.10 -3.49 15.12
CA THR A 3 -3.51 -2.29 15.89
C THR A 3 -3.72 -1.06 15.02
N LEU A 4 -2.87 -0.88 14.01
CA LEU A 4 -2.96 0.22 13.06
C LEU A 4 -4.19 0.07 12.17
N LEU A 5 -4.43 -1.13 11.62
CA LEU A 5 -5.62 -1.41 10.80
C LEU A 5 -6.92 -1.18 11.58
N LYS A 6 -6.95 -1.62 12.84
CA LYS A 6 -8.09 -1.36 13.72
C LYS A 6 -8.30 0.13 13.95
N ALA A 7 -7.24 0.88 14.23
CA ALA A 7 -7.35 2.32 14.46
C ALA A 7 -7.91 3.06 13.24
N TRP A 8 -7.43 2.73 12.03
CA TRP A 8 -7.88 3.37 10.79
C TRP A 8 -9.36 3.07 10.50
N ASN A 9 -9.80 1.82 10.71
CA ASN A 9 -11.21 1.43 10.53
C ASN A 9 -12.16 1.90 11.63
N THR A 10 -11.68 2.43 12.77
CA THR A 10 -12.52 2.89 13.88
C THR A 10 -12.47 4.41 14.10
N GLY A 11 -12.22 5.18 13.04
CA GLY A 11 -12.36 6.64 13.07
C GLY A 11 -11.06 7.42 13.27
N HIS A 12 -9.91 6.84 12.92
CA HIS A 12 -8.64 7.56 12.82
C HIS A 12 -8.13 7.56 11.37
N PRO A 13 -8.85 8.20 10.42
CA PRO A 13 -8.41 8.28 9.02
C PRO A 13 -7.15 9.14 8.87
N GLY A 14 -6.47 9.01 7.72
CA GLY A 14 -5.30 9.83 7.38
C GLY A 14 -3.99 9.41 8.04
N GLY A 15 -3.93 8.20 8.62
CA GLY A 15 -2.70 7.66 9.15
C GLY A 15 -1.72 7.24 8.05
N VAL A 16 -0.43 7.24 8.39
CA VAL A 16 0.64 6.82 7.48
C VAL A 16 1.55 5.84 8.21
N ALA A 17 1.98 4.80 7.50
CA ALA A 17 3.00 3.88 7.98
C ALA A 17 3.95 3.51 6.85
N THR A 18 5.16 3.08 7.21
CA THR A 18 6.18 2.61 6.27
C THR A 18 6.39 1.11 6.46
N ILE A 19 6.42 0.35 5.36
CA ILE A 19 6.71 -1.08 5.35
C ILE A 19 7.85 -1.32 4.36
N HIS A 20 8.86 -2.09 4.77
CA HIS A 20 9.92 -2.48 3.86
C HIS A 20 9.40 -3.47 2.81
N SER A 21 9.51 -3.12 1.54
CA SER A 21 9.08 -3.93 0.41
C SER A 21 9.69 -3.45 -0.91
N ASN A 22 9.64 -4.29 -1.95
CA ASN A 22 10.23 -3.99 -3.26
C ASN A 22 9.24 -3.38 -4.27
N THR A 23 7.94 -3.55 -4.06
CA THR A 23 6.85 -2.96 -4.85
C THR A 23 5.67 -2.60 -3.94
N ALA A 24 4.71 -1.82 -4.42
CA ALA A 24 3.50 -1.52 -3.66
C ALA A 24 2.68 -2.79 -3.42
N MET A 25 2.60 -3.68 -4.40
CA MET A 25 1.90 -4.96 -4.25
C MET A 25 2.57 -5.89 -3.24
N SER A 26 3.91 -5.95 -3.19
CA SER A 26 4.58 -6.72 -2.15
C SER A 26 4.43 -6.09 -0.77
N ALA A 27 4.21 -4.77 -0.66
CA ALA A 27 3.92 -4.11 0.60
C ALA A 27 2.53 -4.48 1.11
N LEU A 28 1.52 -4.53 0.24
CA LEU A 28 0.17 -5.02 0.57
C LEU A 28 0.22 -6.45 1.12
N ARG A 29 0.89 -7.38 0.41
CA ARG A 29 1.09 -8.75 0.90
C ARG A 29 1.85 -8.82 2.23
N ARG A 30 2.84 -7.94 2.43
CA ARG A 30 3.58 -7.88 3.69
C ARG A 30 2.69 -7.42 4.84
N LEU A 31 1.77 -6.48 4.59
CA LEU A 31 0.77 -6.05 5.58
C LEU A 31 -0.16 -7.19 5.99
N GLU A 32 -0.58 -8.04 5.04
CA GLU A 32 -1.36 -9.25 5.34
C GLU A 32 -0.58 -10.19 6.28
N GLN A 33 0.68 -10.50 5.93
CA GLN A 33 1.52 -11.38 6.74
C GLN A 33 1.70 -10.84 8.16
N LEU A 34 2.04 -9.56 8.30
CA LEU A 34 2.22 -8.90 9.60
C LEU A 34 0.92 -8.84 10.41
N THR A 35 -0.22 -8.88 9.75
CA THR A 35 -1.53 -8.92 10.43
C THR A 35 -1.87 -10.35 10.86
N ALA A 36 -1.53 -11.34 10.03
CA ALA A 36 -1.69 -12.76 10.34
C ALA A 36 -0.82 -13.21 11.53
N GLU A 37 0.32 -12.56 11.77
CA GLU A 37 1.12 -12.77 13.00
C GLU A 37 0.32 -12.47 14.28
N ALA A 38 -0.72 -11.62 14.21
CA ALA A 38 -1.52 -11.19 15.36
C ALA A 38 -3.00 -11.64 15.31
N SER A 39 -3.44 -12.29 14.22
CA SER A 39 -4.82 -12.74 14.02
C SER A 39 -4.86 -14.03 13.20
N GLN A 40 -5.67 -15.00 13.64
CA GLN A 40 -5.93 -16.23 12.88
C GLN A 40 -7.03 -16.05 11.82
N GLN A 41 -7.83 -14.99 11.92
CA GLN A 41 -8.85 -14.68 10.91
C GLN A 41 -8.21 -13.97 9.71
N PRO A 42 -8.61 -14.30 8.47
CA PRO A 42 -8.22 -13.54 7.30
C PRO A 42 -8.65 -12.08 7.43
N MET A 43 -7.74 -11.14 7.16
CA MET A 43 -7.98 -9.70 7.35
C MET A 43 -8.03 -8.92 6.02
N HIS A 44 -8.24 -9.60 4.90
CA HIS A 44 -8.17 -8.98 3.57
C HIS A 44 -9.21 -7.86 3.37
N GLU A 45 -10.45 -8.08 3.80
CA GLU A 45 -11.51 -7.05 3.76
C GLU A 45 -11.16 -5.85 4.64
N VAL A 46 -10.72 -6.12 5.88
CA VAL A 46 -10.29 -5.08 6.82
C VAL A 46 -9.11 -4.26 6.27
N ILE A 47 -8.19 -4.90 5.55
CA ILE A 47 -7.07 -4.22 4.87
C ILE A 47 -7.57 -3.41 3.68
N GLY A 48 -8.44 -3.98 2.84
CA GLY A 48 -8.99 -3.33 1.66
C GLY A 48 -9.89 -2.13 1.99
N GLU A 49 -10.47 -2.08 3.19
CA GLU A 49 -11.22 -0.91 3.69
C GLU A 49 -10.31 0.15 4.34
N ALA A 50 -9.19 -0.24 4.92
CA ALA A 50 -8.32 0.66 5.70
C ALA A 50 -7.22 1.34 4.89
N VAL A 51 -6.80 0.71 3.79
CA VAL A 51 -5.65 1.15 3.00
C VAL A 51 -6.17 1.76 1.71
N ASP A 52 -5.97 3.06 1.53
CA ASP A 52 -6.37 3.75 0.30
C ASP A 52 -5.26 3.75 -0.75
N LEU A 53 -4.01 3.98 -0.32
CA LEU A 53 -2.88 4.23 -1.22
C LEU A 53 -1.60 3.57 -0.73
N ILE A 54 -0.88 2.95 -1.65
CA ILE A 54 0.46 2.40 -1.41
C ILE A 54 1.42 2.99 -2.41
N ILE A 55 2.48 3.64 -1.90
CA ILE A 55 3.52 4.25 -2.70
C ILE A 55 4.81 3.47 -2.48
N SER A 56 5.34 2.85 -3.53
CA SER A 56 6.67 2.23 -3.50
C SER A 56 7.73 3.24 -3.89
N ILE A 57 8.76 3.38 -3.05
CA ILE A 57 9.89 4.26 -3.30
C ILE A 57 11.13 3.40 -3.46
N GLU A 58 11.86 3.60 -4.55
CA GLU A 58 13.13 2.91 -4.78
C GLU A 58 14.31 3.88 -4.82
N ARG A 59 15.50 3.35 -4.58
CA ARG A 59 16.75 4.09 -4.73
C ARG A 59 17.26 3.91 -6.16
N THR A 60 17.62 5.00 -6.79
CA THR A 60 18.28 5.04 -8.10
C THR A 60 19.71 5.59 -7.95
N PRO A 61 20.56 5.49 -8.97
CA PRO A 61 21.87 6.14 -8.96
C PRO A 61 21.81 7.67 -8.77
N ARG A 62 20.67 8.31 -9.10
CA ARG A 62 20.48 9.77 -9.04
C ARG A 62 19.71 10.23 -7.80
N GLY A 63 19.23 9.32 -6.94
CA GLY A 63 18.45 9.69 -5.75
C GLY A 63 17.41 8.63 -5.35
N ARG A 64 16.22 9.09 -4.97
CA ARG A 64 15.04 8.24 -4.74
C ARG A 64 13.94 8.68 -5.69
N ARG A 65 13.12 7.73 -6.10
CA ARG A 65 11.99 7.97 -7.01
C ARG A 65 10.78 7.16 -6.60
N VAL A 66 9.60 7.57 -7.04
CA VAL A 66 8.40 6.73 -6.87
C VAL A 66 8.40 5.69 -7.98
N ARG A 67 8.43 4.42 -7.60
CA ARG A 67 8.48 3.30 -8.54
C ARG A 67 7.09 2.97 -9.08
N ASP A 68 6.16 2.77 -8.17
CA ASP A 68 4.78 2.39 -8.47
C ASP A 68 3.86 2.87 -7.35
N VAL A 69 2.66 3.26 -7.76
CA VAL A 69 1.57 3.68 -6.89
C VAL A 69 0.39 2.75 -7.13
N ILE A 70 -0.21 2.27 -6.04
CA ILE A 70 -1.44 1.47 -6.10
C ILE A 70 -2.50 2.16 -5.27
N HIS A 71 -3.63 2.47 -5.90
CA HIS A 71 -4.86 2.82 -5.23
C HIS A 71 -5.63 1.52 -4.93
N VAL A 72 -6.05 1.33 -3.69
CA VAL A 72 -6.79 0.15 -3.25
C VAL A 72 -8.23 0.55 -3.02
N GLU A 73 -9.15 0.03 -3.83
CA GLU A 73 -10.56 0.37 -3.76
C GLU A 73 -11.29 -0.47 -2.71
N ARG A 74 -11.04 -1.78 -2.73
CA ARG A 74 -11.63 -2.78 -1.81
C ARG A 74 -11.02 -4.15 -2.01
N PHE A 75 -11.39 -5.10 -1.15
CA PHE A 75 -11.21 -6.53 -1.39
C PHE A 75 -12.54 -7.18 -1.76
N ALA A 76 -12.61 -7.85 -2.90
CA ALA A 76 -13.83 -8.53 -3.37
C ALA A 76 -13.51 -9.72 -4.26
N GLY A 77 -14.33 -10.77 -4.16
CA GLY A 77 -14.16 -11.96 -5.02
C GLY A 77 -12.82 -12.68 -4.82
N GLY A 78 -12.18 -12.53 -3.66
CA GLY A 78 -10.88 -13.15 -3.36
C GLY A 78 -9.66 -12.38 -3.85
N GLN A 79 -9.83 -11.14 -4.29
CA GLN A 79 -8.74 -10.28 -4.76
C GLN A 79 -8.94 -8.83 -4.33
N TYR A 80 -7.86 -8.06 -4.29
CA TYR A 80 -7.97 -6.60 -4.18
C TYR A 80 -8.33 -6.02 -5.54
N GLU A 81 -9.34 -5.17 -5.55
CA GLU A 81 -9.61 -4.27 -6.66
C GLU A 81 -8.72 -3.05 -6.51
N ILE A 82 -7.87 -2.84 -7.51
CA ILE A 82 -6.82 -1.82 -7.46
C ILE A 82 -6.69 -1.10 -8.79
N GLU A 83 -6.26 0.15 -8.71
CA GLU A 83 -5.73 0.91 -9.84
C GLU A 83 -4.23 1.09 -9.64
N SER A 84 -3.42 0.87 -10.69
CA SER A 84 -1.97 0.93 -10.58
C SER A 84 -1.37 1.88 -11.59
N ASP A 85 -0.59 2.84 -11.10
CA ASP A 85 0.24 3.72 -11.91
C ASP A 85 1.70 3.33 -11.78
N GLN A 86 2.31 3.00 -12.91
CA GLN A 86 3.76 2.87 -13.01
C GLN A 86 4.31 4.19 -13.51
N LEU A 87 5.05 4.90 -12.66
CA LEU A 87 5.68 6.15 -13.03
C LEU A 87 6.96 5.84 -13.81
N THR A 88 6.91 6.01 -15.12
CA THR A 88 8.11 5.97 -15.97
C THR A 88 8.97 7.21 -15.73
N GLU A 89 10.27 7.11 -16.04
CA GLU A 89 11.20 8.24 -15.92
C GLU A 89 10.74 9.48 -16.71
N GLU A 90 9.97 9.28 -17.80
CA GLU A 90 9.36 10.35 -18.60
C GLU A 90 8.16 11.02 -17.91
N GLN A 91 7.40 10.29 -17.11
CA GLN A 91 6.24 10.81 -16.37
C GLN A 91 6.67 11.61 -15.12
N GLU A 92 7.78 11.23 -14.47
CA GLU A 92 8.37 12.01 -13.37
C GLU A 92 8.89 13.37 -13.86
N ALA A 93 9.52 13.42 -15.03
CA ALA A 93 10.06 14.67 -15.60
C ALA A 93 8.99 15.72 -15.91
N ARG A 94 7.73 15.32 -16.13
CA ARG A 94 6.60 16.23 -16.41
C ARG A 94 5.98 16.88 -15.17
N HIS A 95 6.18 16.32 -13.98
CA HIS A 95 5.52 16.79 -12.73
C HIS A 95 6.42 17.66 -11.84
N VAL A 96 7.67 17.91 -12.25
CA VAL A 96 8.66 18.74 -11.53
C VAL A 96 8.83 20.13 -12.18
N ALA A 97 7.88 20.56 -13.03
CA ALA A 97 7.87 21.88 -13.66
C ALA A 97 7.02 22.89 -12.89
#